data_AF-A0A0E0NWM7-F1
#
_entry.id   AF-A0A0E0NWM7-F1
#
_cell.length_a   1.000
_cell.length_b   1.000
_cell.length_c   1.000
_cell.angle_alpha   90.00
_cell.angle_beta   90.00
_cell.angle_gamma   90.00
#
_symmetry.space_group_name_H-M   'P 1'
#
loop_
_entity.id
_entity.type
_entity.pdbx_description
1 polymer ?
#
loop_
_entity_poly.entity_id
_entity_poly.type
_entity_poly.pdbx_seq_one_letter_code
_entity_poly.pdbx_strand_id
1 'polypeptide(L)'
;MVDWSGVARKMVMRIESIESRLGAATRYAEATLDTLDYAAGLLQEDTDAADTLAADFFAVLDLDAPAAADHEDEGESEALIRRLPDQASVDAAAARLAAVVFSGAPVLPDNILISRDLIAGVCVFRHDVAGLLQNARLHLGVAIDRSNTLNHMIRSSSSLADRPAGTGSPGASQDWMDYQERVVELGSDAELRLFAAVKAAMDAQGAHPLCVVRSPQHEEHMEEAKQHLRNATCELDGALAALLEMRRDVESHEILVRRWGAAEAEASAREAAQSG
;
A
#
# COMPACT_ATOMS: atom_id res chain seq x y z
N MET A 1 3.62 -39.16 -31.59
CA MET A 1 4.07 -39.01 -30.20
C MET A 1 3.96 -37.54 -29.83
N VAL A 2 3.37 -37.19 -28.69
CA VAL A 2 3.29 -35.81 -28.22
C VAL A 2 4.68 -35.40 -27.70
N ASP A 3 5.17 -34.21 -28.10
CA ASP A 3 6.44 -33.67 -27.59
C ASP A 3 6.24 -33.06 -26.19
N TRP A 4 6.28 -33.93 -25.17
CA TRP A 4 6.14 -33.55 -23.77
C TRP A 4 7.23 -32.58 -23.29
N SER A 5 8.44 -32.71 -23.84
CA SER A 5 9.55 -31.79 -23.55
C SER A 5 9.26 -30.36 -24.04
N GLY A 6 8.68 -30.23 -25.24
CA GLY A 6 8.25 -28.97 -25.82
C GLY A 6 7.04 -28.38 -25.08
N VAL A 7 6.12 -29.22 -24.60
CA VAL A 7 5.00 -28.81 -23.76
C VAL A 7 5.49 -28.24 -22.43
N ALA A 8 6.39 -28.93 -21.72
CA ALA A 8 6.97 -28.45 -20.48
C ALA A 8 7.72 -27.12 -20.66
N ARG A 9 8.48 -26.96 -21.76
CA ARG A 9 9.15 -25.69 -22.09
C ARG A 9 8.17 -24.53 -22.29
N LYS A 10 7.04 -24.77 -22.98
CA LYS A 10 5.97 -23.77 -23.13
C LYS A 10 5.32 -23.40 -21.80
N MET A 11 5.17 -24.36 -20.90
CA MET A 11 4.65 -24.11 -19.56
C MET A 11 5.61 -23.24 -18.74
N VAL A 12 6.91 -23.53 -18.73
CA VAL A 12 7.93 -22.70 -18.06
C VAL A 12 7.90 -21.27 -18.58
N MET A 13 7.89 -21.05 -19.90
CA MET A 13 7.80 -19.68 -20.47
C MET A 13 6.54 -18.92 -20.01
N ARG A 14 5.43 -19.62 -19.77
CA ARG A 14 4.23 -18.99 -19.23
C ARG A 14 4.37 -18.65 -17.75
N ILE A 15 4.98 -19.53 -16.96
CA ILE A 15 5.27 -19.30 -15.55
C ILE A 15 6.19 -18.10 -15.37
N GLU A 16 7.30 -18.03 -16.11
CA GLU A 16 8.22 -16.87 -16.10
C GLU A 16 7.48 -15.56 -16.44
N SER A 17 6.50 -15.63 -17.35
CA SER A 17 5.67 -14.46 -17.63
C SER A 17 4.66 -14.13 -16.53
N ILE A 18 4.14 -15.10 -15.80
CA ILE A 18 3.27 -14.86 -14.62
C ILE A 18 4.12 -14.18 -13.55
N GLU A 19 5.30 -14.71 -13.24
CA GLU A 19 6.24 -14.14 -12.28
C GLU A 19 6.64 -12.71 -12.64
N SER A 20 6.95 -12.44 -13.91
CA SER A 20 7.24 -11.10 -14.40
C SER A 20 6.08 -10.11 -14.14
N ARG A 21 4.83 -10.57 -14.32
CA ARG A 21 3.64 -9.75 -14.12
C ARG A 21 3.34 -9.55 -12.63
N LEU A 22 3.47 -10.59 -11.81
CA LEU A 22 3.36 -10.48 -10.36
C LEU A 22 4.43 -9.53 -9.80
N GLY A 23 5.69 -9.66 -10.23
CA GLY A 23 6.75 -8.74 -9.82
C GLY A 23 6.50 -7.29 -10.23
N ALA A 24 5.87 -7.05 -11.38
CA ALA A 24 5.42 -5.71 -11.75
C ALA A 24 4.29 -5.23 -10.83
N ALA A 25 3.27 -6.06 -10.58
CA ALA A 25 2.16 -5.72 -9.69
C ALA A 25 2.64 -5.40 -8.26
N THR A 26 3.54 -6.21 -7.71
CA THR A 26 4.16 -5.98 -6.39
C THR A 26 4.86 -4.63 -6.33
N ARG A 27 5.73 -4.31 -7.31
CA ARG A 27 6.44 -3.01 -7.31
C ARG A 27 5.51 -1.81 -7.37
N TYR A 28 4.42 -1.90 -8.14
CA TYR A 28 3.43 -0.83 -8.19
C TYR A 28 2.65 -0.68 -6.89
N ALA A 29 2.34 -1.80 -6.23
CA ALA A 29 1.69 -1.80 -4.93
C ALA A 29 2.62 -1.26 -3.83
N GLU A 30 3.90 -1.65 -3.80
CA GLU A 30 4.92 -1.10 -2.89
C GLU A 30 5.09 0.42 -3.08
N ALA A 31 5.27 0.88 -4.33
CA ALA A 31 5.39 2.30 -4.62
C ALA A 31 4.12 3.09 -4.25
N THR A 32 2.95 2.45 -4.35
CA THR A 32 1.70 3.05 -3.88
C THR A 32 1.72 3.21 -2.37
N LEU A 33 2.13 2.18 -1.64
CA LEU A 33 2.15 2.17 -0.18
C LEU A 33 3.02 3.32 0.34
N ASP A 34 4.25 3.43 -0.17
CA ASP A 34 5.16 4.53 0.15
C ASP A 34 4.54 5.91 -0.11
N THR A 35 3.76 6.02 -1.20
CA THR A 35 3.10 7.28 -1.58
C THR A 35 1.94 7.62 -0.64
N LEU A 36 1.12 6.63 -0.25
CA LEU A 36 0.00 6.81 0.67
C LEU A 36 0.48 7.11 2.10
N ASP A 37 1.54 6.43 2.55
CA ASP A 37 2.17 6.69 3.85
C ASP A 37 2.75 8.11 3.90
N TYR A 38 3.41 8.55 2.83
CA TYR A 38 3.92 9.92 2.75
C TYR A 38 2.78 10.95 2.75
N ALA A 39 1.69 10.70 2.01
CA ALA A 39 0.51 11.55 2.03
C ALA A 39 -0.14 11.63 3.43
N ALA A 40 -0.25 10.50 4.14
CA ALA A 40 -0.75 10.45 5.51
C ALA A 40 0.15 11.22 6.47
N GLY A 41 1.48 11.12 6.30
CA GLY A 41 2.46 11.88 7.07
C GLY A 41 2.27 13.39 6.92
N LEU A 42 2.06 13.87 5.69
CA LEU A 42 1.81 15.30 5.44
C LEU A 42 0.54 15.83 6.12
N LEU A 43 -0.52 15.01 6.18
CA LEU A 43 -1.73 15.37 6.93
C LEU A 43 -1.48 15.38 8.45
N GLN A 44 -0.67 14.44 8.93
CA GLN A 44 -0.31 14.38 10.34
C GLN A 44 0.53 15.59 10.76
N GLU A 45 1.46 16.05 9.92
CA GLU A 45 2.26 17.25 10.18
C GLU A 45 1.41 18.51 10.40
N ASP A 46 0.29 18.65 9.67
CA ASP A 46 -0.65 19.77 9.88
C ASP A 46 -1.38 19.66 11.23
N THR A 47 -1.80 18.44 11.61
CA THR A 47 -2.40 18.19 12.93
C THR A 47 -1.42 18.49 14.06
N ASP A 48 -0.18 18.00 13.96
CA ASP A 48 0.87 18.22 14.96
C ASP A 48 1.23 19.71 15.08
N ALA A 49 1.21 20.45 13.98
CA ALA A 49 1.44 21.89 13.97
C ALA A 49 0.28 22.65 14.66
N ALA A 50 -0.97 22.21 14.47
CA ALA A 50 -2.12 22.76 15.17
C ALA A 50 -2.05 22.50 16.68
N ASP A 51 -1.67 21.29 17.10
CA ASP A 51 -1.48 20.93 18.51
C ASP A 51 -0.36 21.76 19.16
N THR A 52 0.74 21.99 18.43
CA THR A 52 1.84 22.83 18.90
C THR A 52 1.37 24.27 19.12
N LEU A 53 0.61 24.85 18.17
CA LEU A 53 0.06 26.19 18.32
C LEU A 53 -0.94 26.31 19.49
N ALA A 54 -1.74 25.27 19.72
CA ALA A 54 -2.65 25.21 20.86
C ALA A 54 -1.87 25.15 22.18
N ALA A 55 -0.82 24.32 22.26
CA ALA A 55 0.05 24.25 23.43
C ALA A 55 0.75 25.59 23.72
N ASP A 56 1.27 26.25 22.68
CA ASP A 56 1.89 27.58 22.80
C ASP A 56 0.89 28.63 23.30
N PHE A 57 -0.35 28.58 22.82
CA PHE A 57 -1.41 29.46 23.31
C PHE A 57 -1.67 29.28 24.82
N PHE A 58 -1.83 28.04 25.29
CA PHE A 58 -2.06 27.78 26.71
C PHE A 58 -0.84 28.12 27.58
N ALA A 59 0.37 27.90 27.08
CA ALA A 59 1.59 28.28 27.79
C ALA A 59 1.71 29.79 27.98
N VAL A 60 1.25 30.60 27.02
CA VAL A 60 1.18 32.07 27.15
C VAL A 60 0.18 32.48 28.23
N LEU A 61 -0.96 31.80 28.33
CA LEU A 61 -1.96 32.07 29.38
C LEU A 61 -1.47 31.69 30.78
N ASP A 62 -0.69 30.62 30.91
CA ASP A 62 -0.14 30.19 32.20
C ASP A 62 0.93 31.16 32.75
N LEU A 63 1.60 31.92 31.88
CA LEU A 63 2.53 32.99 32.30
C LEU A 63 1.80 34.19 32.93
N ASP A 64 0.50 34.35 32.66
CA ASP A 64 -0.36 35.38 33.25
C ASP A 64 -1.02 34.95 34.56
N ALA A 65 -0.78 33.72 35.03
CA ALA A 65 -1.23 33.32 36.36
C ALA A 65 -0.47 34.16 37.40
N PRO A 66 -1.15 35.00 38.21
CA PRO A 66 -0.47 35.81 39.20
C PRO A 66 0.21 34.84 40.16
N ALA A 67 1.55 34.92 40.25
CA ALA A 67 2.27 34.32 41.36
C ALA A 67 1.60 34.87 42.62
N ALA A 68 0.90 34.02 43.36
CA ALA A 68 0.40 34.33 44.68
C ALA A 68 1.62 34.58 45.57
N ALA A 69 2.15 35.80 45.51
CA ALA A 69 3.22 36.27 46.36
C ALA A 69 2.60 37.24 47.36
N ASP A 70 2.04 36.65 48.41
CA ASP A 70 1.95 37.28 49.72
C ASP A 70 3.37 37.54 50.23
N HIS A 71 4.08 38.55 49.73
CA HIS A 71 5.32 39.01 50.38
C HIS A 71 5.47 40.53 50.23
N GLU A 72 5.07 41.23 51.29
CA GLU A 72 5.66 42.49 51.68
C GLU A 72 7.17 42.28 51.87
N ASP A 73 8.02 42.76 50.97
CA ASP A 73 9.36 43.20 51.36
C ASP A 73 9.90 44.25 50.38
N GLU A 74 10.23 45.40 50.93
CA GLU A 74 10.80 46.55 50.24
C GLU A 74 12.30 46.32 50.03
N GLY A 75 12.76 46.50 48.79
CA GLY A 75 14.18 46.75 48.51
C GLY A 75 14.79 45.77 47.53
N GLU A 76 15.38 46.33 46.48
CA GLU A 76 16.28 45.65 45.53
C GLU A 76 15.62 44.73 44.48
N SER A 77 14.88 45.30 43.52
CA SER A 77 14.58 44.57 42.27
C SER A 77 14.49 45.43 41.00
N GLU A 78 14.97 46.67 41.02
CA GLU A 78 14.85 47.57 39.85
C GLU A 78 15.73 47.15 38.64
N ALA A 79 16.70 46.26 38.85
CA ALA A 79 17.57 45.74 37.78
C ALA A 79 17.07 44.42 37.14
N LEU A 80 16.18 43.67 37.79
CA LEU A 80 15.59 42.42 37.26
C LEU A 80 14.22 42.63 36.59
N ILE A 81 13.53 43.74 36.90
CA ILE A 81 12.26 44.14 36.28
C ILE A 81 12.40 44.50 34.79
N ARG A 82 13.63 44.64 34.27
CA ARG A 82 13.89 45.10 32.89
C ARG A 82 13.82 44.02 31.79
N ARG A 83 13.28 42.84 32.08
CA ARG A 83 13.23 41.72 31.11
C ARG A 83 11.91 40.94 31.05
N LEU A 84 10.88 41.33 31.79
CA LEU A 84 9.55 40.79 31.55
C LEU A 84 8.88 41.56 30.39
N PRO A 85 8.31 40.86 29.39
CA PRO A 85 7.46 41.51 28.39
C PRO A 85 6.31 42.25 29.09
N ASP A 86 5.89 43.40 28.55
CA ASP A 86 4.76 44.13 29.12
C ASP A 86 3.47 43.31 28.95
N GLN A 87 2.55 43.40 29.91
CA GLN A 87 1.30 42.63 29.90
C GLN A 87 0.52 42.81 28.59
N ALA A 88 0.53 44.03 28.04
CA ALA A 88 -0.13 44.34 26.78
C ALA A 88 0.46 43.57 25.58
N SER A 89 1.78 43.31 25.56
CA SER A 89 2.40 42.48 24.53
C SER A 89 2.09 41.01 24.68
N VAL A 90 1.98 40.50 25.92
CA VAL A 90 1.56 39.13 26.22
C VAL A 90 0.10 38.92 25.79
N ASP A 91 -0.81 39.81 26.17
CA ASP A 91 -2.22 39.80 25.76
C ASP A 91 -2.37 39.87 24.23
N ALA A 92 -1.57 40.72 23.57
CA ALA A 92 -1.59 40.84 22.11
C ALA A 92 -1.06 39.58 21.42
N ALA A 93 -0.05 38.92 21.99
CA ALA A 93 0.45 37.64 21.49
C ALA A 93 -0.58 36.51 21.70
N ALA A 94 -1.18 36.43 22.89
CA ALA A 94 -2.24 35.48 23.22
C ALA A 94 -3.45 35.66 22.29
N ALA A 95 -3.88 36.89 22.03
CA ALA A 95 -4.99 37.18 21.11
C ALA A 95 -4.68 36.75 19.67
N ARG A 96 -3.43 36.93 19.21
CA ARG A 96 -3.01 36.46 17.88
C ARG A 96 -2.99 34.94 17.80
N LEU A 97 -2.47 34.26 18.83
CA LEU A 97 -2.47 32.80 18.91
C LEU A 97 -3.89 32.25 18.97
N ALA A 98 -4.78 32.82 19.81
CA ALA A 98 -6.19 32.46 19.85
C ALA A 98 -6.85 32.63 18.48
N ALA A 99 -6.57 33.73 17.78
CA ALA A 99 -7.14 33.97 16.45
C ALA A 99 -6.71 32.91 15.44
N VAL A 100 -5.48 32.37 15.55
CA VAL A 100 -4.99 31.28 14.69
C VAL A 100 -5.59 29.93 15.10
N VAL A 101 -5.47 29.56 16.38
CA VAL A 101 -5.96 28.28 16.93
C VAL A 101 -7.45 28.09 16.69
N PHE A 102 -8.26 29.13 16.95
CA PHE A 102 -9.72 29.05 16.75
C PHE A 102 -10.16 29.49 15.35
N SER A 103 -9.25 29.73 14.43
CA SER A 103 -9.63 30.11 13.06
C SER A 103 -10.29 28.97 12.30
N GLY A 104 -9.93 27.71 12.61
CA GLY A 104 -10.26 26.55 11.81
C GLY A 104 -9.56 26.54 10.44
N ALA A 105 -8.54 27.38 10.25
CA ALA A 105 -7.73 27.37 9.03
C ALA A 105 -6.61 26.32 9.16
N PRO A 106 -6.25 25.64 8.06
CA PRO A 106 -5.11 24.74 8.04
C PRO A 106 -3.83 25.49 8.39
N VAL A 107 -2.94 24.84 9.14
CA VAL A 107 -1.66 25.42 9.57
C VAL A 107 -0.62 25.34 8.46
N LEU A 108 -0.62 24.22 7.74
CA LEU A 108 0.27 23.84 6.64
C LEU A 108 -0.57 23.49 5.39
N PRO A 109 -1.25 24.47 4.76
CA PRO A 109 -2.13 24.22 3.61
C PRO A 109 -1.41 23.58 2.42
N ASP A 110 -0.11 23.87 2.23
CA ASP A 110 0.69 23.28 1.16
C ASP A 110 0.87 21.76 1.36
N ASN A 111 1.04 21.29 2.60
CA ASN A 111 1.14 19.86 2.90
C ASN A 111 -0.14 19.12 2.52
N ILE A 112 -1.29 19.70 2.82
CA ILE A 112 -2.61 19.14 2.47
C ILE A 112 -2.76 19.07 0.95
N LEU A 113 -2.30 20.10 0.22
CA LEU A 113 -2.35 20.11 -1.24
C LEU A 113 -1.40 19.07 -1.87
N ILE A 114 -0.19 18.92 -1.32
CA ILE A 114 0.77 17.90 -1.77
C ILE A 114 0.22 16.50 -1.52
N SER A 115 -0.34 16.24 -0.33
CA SER A 115 -1.00 14.97 0.00
C SER A 115 -2.10 14.63 -1.01
N ARG A 116 -2.97 15.59 -1.33
CA ARG A 116 -4.03 15.41 -2.34
C ARG A 116 -3.46 15.00 -3.70
N ASP A 117 -2.40 15.68 -4.14
CA ASP A 117 -1.82 15.44 -5.46
C ASP A 117 -1.13 14.07 -5.53
N LEU A 118 -0.51 13.62 -4.43
CA LEU A 118 0.05 12.26 -4.29
C LEU A 118 -1.03 11.19 -4.42
N ILE A 119 -2.13 11.33 -3.68
CA ILE A 119 -3.26 10.38 -3.72
C ILE A 119 -3.88 10.34 -5.13
N ALA A 120 -4.04 11.51 -5.76
CA ALA A 120 -4.52 11.58 -7.14
C ALA A 120 -3.60 10.84 -8.13
N GLY A 121 -2.28 10.89 -7.91
CA GLY A 121 -1.29 10.15 -8.69
C GLY A 121 -1.38 8.63 -8.51
N VAL A 122 -1.74 8.17 -7.31
CA VAL A 122 -1.94 6.76 -6.97
C VAL A 122 -3.18 6.17 -7.68
N CYS A 123 -4.31 6.88 -7.63
CA CYS A 123 -5.60 6.42 -8.17
C CYS A 123 -5.73 6.59 -9.70
N VAL A 124 -5.15 7.67 -10.20
CA VAL A 124 -5.29 8.26 -11.54
C VAL A 124 -6.66 8.80 -11.94
N PHE A 125 -6.58 10.00 -12.54
CA PHE A 125 -7.68 10.79 -13.11
C PHE A 125 -7.40 11.30 -14.54
N ARG A 126 -6.30 10.90 -15.20
CA ARG A 126 -6.00 11.34 -16.58
C ARG A 126 -6.23 10.22 -17.58
N HIS A 127 -6.85 10.55 -18.72
CA HIS A 127 -7.25 9.58 -19.76
C HIS A 127 -6.10 8.75 -20.36
N ASP A 128 -4.85 9.22 -20.24
CA ASP A 128 -3.72 8.65 -20.98
C ASP A 128 -2.69 7.89 -20.14
N VAL A 129 -2.78 7.95 -18.80
CA VAL A 129 -1.78 7.33 -17.90
C VAL A 129 -2.51 6.66 -16.75
N ALA A 130 -2.36 5.34 -16.61
CA ALA A 130 -2.87 4.57 -15.47
C ALA A 130 -2.02 4.82 -14.21
N GLY A 131 -2.69 4.92 -13.06
CA GLY A 131 -2.06 5.19 -11.77
C GLY A 131 -1.37 3.95 -11.21
N LEU A 132 -0.58 4.11 -10.15
CA LEU A 132 0.19 3.00 -9.59
C LEU A 132 -0.73 1.82 -9.19
N LEU A 133 -1.84 2.07 -8.48
CA LEU A 133 -2.79 1.01 -8.13
C LEU A 133 -3.46 0.38 -9.35
N GLN A 134 -3.84 1.19 -10.33
CA GLN A 134 -4.46 0.68 -11.55
C GLN A 134 -3.47 -0.17 -12.36
N ASN A 135 -2.19 0.19 -12.39
CA ASN A 135 -1.13 -0.61 -12.99
C ASN A 135 -0.93 -1.93 -12.24
N ALA A 136 -0.93 -1.90 -10.90
CA ALA A 136 -0.85 -3.13 -10.09
C ALA A 136 -1.98 -4.10 -10.44
N ARG A 137 -3.22 -3.60 -10.50
CA ARG A 137 -4.41 -4.36 -10.89
C ARG A 137 -4.32 -4.93 -12.30
N LEU A 138 -3.92 -4.12 -13.28
CA LEU A 138 -3.76 -4.57 -14.67
C LEU A 138 -2.73 -5.70 -14.79
N HIS A 139 -1.59 -5.56 -14.13
CA HIS A 139 -0.56 -6.59 -14.14
C HIS A 139 -1.02 -7.88 -13.44
N LEU A 140 -1.75 -7.78 -12.33
CA LEU A 140 -2.35 -8.92 -11.64
C LEU A 140 -3.38 -9.64 -12.51
N GLY A 141 -4.30 -8.92 -13.15
CA GLY A 141 -5.29 -9.53 -14.05
C GLY A 141 -4.64 -10.35 -15.17
N VAL A 142 -3.59 -9.80 -15.80
CA VAL A 142 -2.81 -10.55 -16.81
C VAL A 142 -2.13 -11.79 -16.23
N ALA A 143 -1.65 -11.73 -14.99
CA ALA A 143 -1.04 -12.88 -14.32
C ALA A 143 -2.08 -14.00 -14.08
N ILE A 144 -3.27 -13.64 -13.57
CA ILE A 144 -4.38 -14.57 -13.33
C ILE A 144 -4.83 -15.22 -14.65
N ASP A 145 -5.03 -14.44 -15.71
CA ASP A 145 -5.43 -14.96 -17.02
C ASP A 145 -4.41 -15.96 -17.58
N ARG A 146 -3.11 -15.65 -17.43
CA ARG A 146 -2.04 -16.56 -17.85
C ARG A 146 -2.01 -17.83 -17.01
N SER A 147 -2.25 -17.73 -15.70
CA SER A 147 -2.37 -18.88 -14.80
C SER A 147 -3.53 -19.79 -15.23
N ASN A 148 -4.71 -19.22 -15.47
CA ASN A 148 -5.87 -19.94 -16.00
C ASN A 148 -5.58 -20.61 -17.34
N THR A 149 -4.90 -19.92 -18.25
CA THR A 149 -4.52 -20.49 -19.55
C THR A 149 -3.50 -21.62 -19.39
N LEU A 150 -2.55 -21.50 -18.45
CA LEU A 150 -1.60 -22.56 -18.11
C LEU A 150 -2.34 -23.80 -17.57
N ASN A 151 -3.28 -23.60 -16.65
CA ASN A 151 -4.13 -24.65 -16.10
C ASN A 151 -4.94 -25.37 -17.19
N HIS A 152 -5.57 -24.61 -18.11
CA HIS A 152 -6.27 -25.20 -19.23
C HIS A 152 -5.34 -26.06 -20.10
N MET A 153 -4.13 -25.57 -20.43
CA MET A 153 -3.18 -26.37 -21.23
C MET A 153 -2.89 -27.71 -20.54
N ILE A 154 -2.64 -27.68 -19.23
CA ILE A 154 -2.31 -28.86 -18.42
C ILE A 154 -3.48 -29.85 -18.38
N ARG A 155 -4.70 -29.37 -18.12
CA ARG A 155 -5.92 -30.20 -18.11
C ARG A 155 -6.23 -30.79 -19.48
N SER A 156 -6.02 -30.01 -20.55
CA SER A 156 -6.22 -30.47 -21.92
C SER A 156 -5.14 -31.44 -22.40
N SER A 157 -3.95 -31.40 -21.79
CA SER A 157 -2.87 -32.34 -22.04
C SER A 157 -3.04 -33.62 -21.21
N SER A 158 -4.26 -34.17 -21.20
CA SER A 158 -4.80 -35.25 -20.37
C SER A 158 -4.00 -36.57 -20.26
N SER A 159 -2.75 -36.64 -20.74
CA SER A 159 -1.80 -37.73 -20.44
C SER A 159 -0.98 -37.52 -19.15
N LEU A 160 -1.20 -36.45 -18.38
CA LEU A 160 -0.61 -36.37 -17.03
C LEU A 160 -1.12 -37.49 -16.09
N ALA A 161 -2.25 -38.11 -16.42
CA ALA A 161 -2.77 -39.31 -15.78
C ALA A 161 -2.08 -40.60 -16.27
N ASP A 162 -1.50 -40.60 -17.48
CA ASP A 162 -0.78 -41.74 -18.08
C ASP A 162 0.73 -41.55 -17.93
N ARG A 163 1.20 -41.53 -16.67
CA ARG A 163 2.63 -41.43 -16.35
C ARG A 163 3.28 -42.82 -16.33
N PRO A 164 4.52 -42.99 -16.83
CA PRO A 164 5.29 -44.20 -16.58
C PRO A 164 5.52 -44.40 -15.08
N ALA A 165 5.46 -45.65 -14.62
CA ALA A 165 5.73 -46.02 -13.24
C ALA A 165 7.13 -45.52 -12.81
N GLY A 166 7.18 -44.61 -11.83
CA GLY A 166 8.43 -44.10 -11.24
C GLY A 166 8.55 -42.59 -11.07
N THR A 167 7.64 -41.79 -11.64
CA THR A 167 7.62 -40.32 -11.43
C THR A 167 6.29 -39.77 -10.89
N GLY A 168 5.28 -40.63 -10.77
CA GLY A 168 3.97 -40.32 -10.21
C GLY A 168 3.82 -40.84 -8.79
N SER A 169 3.95 -39.97 -7.81
CA SER A 169 3.07 -40.10 -6.65
C SER A 169 1.72 -39.51 -7.06
N PRO A 170 0.59 -40.13 -6.71
CA PRO A 170 -0.73 -39.48 -6.73
C PRO A 170 -0.72 -38.06 -6.13
N GLY A 171 0.21 -37.79 -5.21
CA GLY A 171 0.46 -36.47 -4.63
C GLY A 171 0.81 -35.38 -5.65
N ALA A 172 1.55 -35.65 -6.73
CA ALA A 172 2.00 -34.57 -7.63
C ALA A 172 0.87 -33.91 -8.43
N SER A 173 -0.21 -34.65 -8.73
CA SER A 173 -1.41 -34.09 -9.36
C SER A 173 -2.27 -33.34 -8.35
N GLN A 174 -2.31 -33.82 -7.10
CA GLN A 174 -3.03 -33.15 -6.02
C GLN A 174 -2.31 -31.87 -5.60
N ASP A 175 -1.00 -31.92 -5.34
CA ASP A 175 -0.14 -30.78 -5.05
C ASP A 175 -0.33 -29.69 -6.11
N TRP A 176 -0.34 -30.07 -7.39
CA TRP A 176 -0.62 -29.13 -8.49
C TRP A 176 -2.00 -28.49 -8.39
N MET A 177 -3.05 -29.28 -8.16
CA MET A 177 -4.41 -28.77 -8.02
C MET A 177 -4.55 -27.85 -6.80
N ASP A 178 -3.91 -28.21 -5.69
CA ASP A 178 -3.88 -27.41 -4.45
C ASP A 178 -3.15 -26.08 -4.67
N TYR A 179 -1.99 -26.10 -5.34
CA TYR A 179 -1.28 -24.86 -5.69
C TYR A 179 -2.08 -23.98 -6.65
N GLN A 180 -2.83 -24.57 -7.59
CA GLN A 180 -3.68 -23.80 -8.51
C GLN A 180 -4.87 -23.17 -7.80
N GLU A 181 -5.55 -23.92 -6.94
CA GLU A 181 -6.65 -23.40 -6.12
C GLU A 181 -6.17 -22.23 -5.27
N ARG A 182 -5.04 -22.38 -4.57
CA ARG A 182 -4.40 -21.30 -3.81
C ARG A 182 -4.05 -20.08 -4.67
N VAL A 183 -3.42 -20.26 -5.83
CA VAL A 183 -3.07 -19.13 -6.73
C VAL A 183 -4.30 -18.36 -7.20
N VAL A 184 -5.43 -19.04 -7.45
CA VAL A 184 -6.69 -18.38 -7.85
C VAL A 184 -7.33 -17.66 -6.67
N GLU A 185 -7.36 -18.29 -5.49
CA GLU A 185 -7.86 -17.68 -4.26
C GLU A 185 -7.07 -16.43 -3.87
N LEU A 186 -5.74 -16.54 -3.83
CA LEU A 186 -4.83 -15.42 -3.56
C LEU A 186 -4.94 -14.32 -4.61
N GLY A 187 -5.08 -14.69 -5.89
CA GLY A 187 -5.31 -13.73 -6.96
C GLY A 187 -6.61 -12.94 -6.78
N SER A 188 -7.67 -13.64 -6.37
CA SER A 188 -9.00 -13.06 -6.12
C SER A 188 -8.99 -12.17 -4.87
N ASP A 189 -8.35 -12.60 -3.78
CA ASP A 189 -8.16 -11.80 -2.56
C ASP A 189 -7.35 -10.53 -2.86
N ALA A 190 -6.21 -10.67 -3.55
CA ALA A 190 -5.39 -9.54 -3.96
C ALA A 190 -6.16 -8.55 -4.85
N GLU A 191 -6.98 -9.04 -5.79
CA GLU A 191 -7.80 -8.16 -6.63
C GLU A 191 -8.87 -7.41 -5.84
N LEU A 192 -9.59 -8.10 -4.96
CA LEU A 192 -10.61 -7.49 -4.08
C LEU A 192 -10.01 -6.42 -3.18
N ARG A 193 -8.85 -6.69 -2.59
CA ARG A 193 -8.12 -5.76 -1.73
C ARG A 193 -7.58 -4.57 -2.50
N LEU A 194 -6.99 -4.78 -3.69
CA LEU A 194 -6.58 -3.67 -4.55
C LEU A 194 -7.77 -2.80 -4.95
N PHE A 195 -8.95 -3.38 -5.18
CA PHE A 195 -10.16 -2.61 -5.44
C PHE A 195 -10.60 -1.80 -4.21
N ALA A 196 -10.57 -2.41 -3.03
CA ALA A 196 -10.89 -1.72 -1.77
C ALA A 196 -9.89 -0.58 -1.48
N ALA A 197 -8.59 -0.80 -1.72
CA ALA A 197 -7.55 0.20 -1.60
C ALA A 197 -7.77 1.39 -2.55
N VAL A 198 -8.09 1.13 -3.83
CA VAL A 198 -8.43 2.19 -4.79
C VAL A 198 -9.65 2.98 -4.30
N LYS A 199 -10.71 2.30 -3.85
CA LYS A 199 -11.91 2.96 -3.36
C LYS A 199 -11.58 3.86 -2.16
N ALA A 200 -10.88 3.34 -1.16
CA ALA A 200 -10.51 4.11 0.03
C ALA A 200 -9.61 5.30 -0.30
N ALA A 201 -8.67 5.16 -1.24
CA ALA A 201 -7.84 6.27 -1.70
C ALA A 201 -8.66 7.33 -2.46
N MET A 202 -9.67 6.94 -3.25
CA MET A 202 -10.61 7.89 -3.86
C MET A 202 -11.48 8.59 -2.82
N ASP A 203 -11.92 7.89 -1.79
CA ASP A 203 -12.69 8.48 -0.68
C ASP A 203 -11.82 9.54 0.05
N ALA A 204 -10.54 9.24 0.30
CA ALA A 204 -9.58 10.22 0.85
C ALA A 204 -9.42 11.45 -0.07
N GLN A 205 -9.31 11.23 -1.38
CA GLN A 205 -9.24 12.31 -2.37
C GLN A 205 -10.52 13.16 -2.39
N GLY A 206 -11.68 12.55 -2.15
CA GLY A 206 -12.97 13.24 -2.04
C GLY A 206 -13.13 14.05 -0.76
N ALA A 207 -12.54 13.60 0.35
CA ALA A 207 -12.52 14.33 1.63
C ALA A 207 -11.53 15.50 1.62
N HIS A 208 -10.44 15.39 0.86
CA HIS A 208 -9.33 16.36 0.83
C HIS A 208 -9.72 17.84 0.61
N PRO A 209 -10.68 18.19 -0.27
CA PRO A 209 -11.12 19.57 -0.45
C PRO A 209 -11.65 20.22 0.84
N LEU A 210 -12.24 19.45 1.75
CA LEU A 210 -12.77 19.95 3.02
C LEU A 210 -11.64 20.29 4.01
N CYS A 211 -10.48 19.66 3.86
CA CYS A 211 -9.30 19.90 4.69
C CYS A 211 -8.64 21.26 4.39
N VAL A 212 -8.79 21.81 3.18
CA VAL A 212 -8.13 23.08 2.79
C VAL A 212 -8.96 24.31 3.17
N VAL A 213 -10.25 24.12 3.48
CA VAL A 213 -11.16 25.22 3.78
C VAL A 213 -11.12 25.57 5.25
N ARG A 214 -11.16 26.87 5.54
CA ARG A 214 -11.33 27.37 6.90
C ARG A 214 -12.69 26.91 7.46
N SER A 215 -12.68 26.01 8.45
CA SER A 215 -13.88 25.40 9.03
C SER A 215 -13.70 25.10 10.52
N PRO A 216 -14.73 25.31 11.36
CA PRO A 216 -14.74 24.80 12.73
C PRO A 216 -14.61 23.27 12.82
N GLN A 217 -14.98 22.54 11.75
CA GLN A 217 -14.86 21.08 11.65
C GLN A 217 -13.56 20.64 10.95
N HIS A 218 -12.57 21.53 10.81
CA HIS A 218 -11.33 21.21 10.10
C HIS A 218 -10.64 19.95 10.65
N GLU A 219 -10.57 19.79 11.96
CA GLU A 219 -10.00 18.60 12.63
C GLU A 219 -10.77 17.31 12.27
N GLU A 220 -12.11 17.36 12.26
CA GLU A 220 -12.95 16.23 11.86
C GLU A 220 -12.71 15.82 10.40
N HIS A 221 -12.59 16.80 9.49
CA HIS A 221 -12.29 16.54 8.08
C HIS A 221 -10.89 15.94 7.88
N MET A 222 -9.91 16.42 8.66
CA MET A 222 -8.55 15.89 8.64
C MET A 222 -8.52 14.43 9.13
N GLU A 223 -9.22 14.11 10.22
CA GLU A 223 -9.31 12.72 10.69
C GLU A 223 -10.05 11.80 9.73
N GLU A 224 -11.11 12.28 9.07
CA GLU A 224 -11.81 11.52 8.03
C GLU A 224 -10.87 11.19 6.85
N ALA A 225 -10.14 12.18 6.34
CA ALA A 225 -9.16 11.97 5.26
C ALA A 225 -8.04 11.00 5.69
N LYS A 226 -7.49 11.16 6.90
CA LYS A 226 -6.48 10.25 7.46
C LYS A 226 -7.04 8.83 7.63
N GLN A 227 -8.29 8.68 8.04
CA GLN A 227 -8.92 7.36 8.18
C GLN A 227 -9.07 6.65 6.83
N HIS A 228 -9.46 7.38 5.78
CA HIS A 228 -9.52 6.82 4.43
C HIS A 228 -8.14 6.38 3.93
N LEU A 229 -7.09 7.15 4.21
CA LEU A 229 -5.70 6.76 3.90
C LEU A 229 -5.24 5.51 4.65
N ARG A 230 -5.54 5.42 5.96
CA ARG A 230 -5.24 4.23 6.78
C ARG A 230 -5.94 2.99 6.22
N ASN A 231 -7.21 3.13 5.81
CA ASN A 231 -7.96 2.04 5.19
C ASN A 231 -7.33 1.62 3.85
N ALA A 232 -6.94 2.58 3.00
CA ALA A 232 -6.29 2.29 1.73
C ALA A 232 -4.96 1.53 1.91
N THR A 233 -4.16 1.97 2.88
CA THR A 233 -2.87 1.37 3.27
C THR A 233 -3.07 -0.07 3.78
N CYS A 234 -4.03 -0.27 4.69
CA CYS A 234 -4.35 -1.60 5.24
C CYS A 234 -4.79 -2.61 4.15
N GLU A 235 -5.66 -2.18 3.23
CA GLU A 235 -6.08 -3.03 2.12
C GLU A 235 -4.92 -3.33 1.17
N LEU A 236 -4.05 -2.36 0.93
CA LEU A 236 -2.88 -2.52 0.08
C LEU A 236 -1.83 -3.47 0.69
N ASP A 237 -1.59 -3.40 1.99
CA ASP A 237 -0.74 -4.36 2.71
C ASP A 237 -1.28 -5.77 2.58
N GLY A 238 -2.60 -5.95 2.73
CA GLY A 238 -3.25 -7.24 2.51
C GLY A 238 -3.07 -7.73 1.07
N ALA A 239 -3.22 -6.84 0.09
CA ALA A 239 -2.99 -7.18 -1.31
C ALA A 239 -1.53 -7.59 -1.57
N LEU A 240 -0.56 -6.87 -1.00
CA LEU A 240 0.85 -7.19 -1.09
C LEU A 240 1.16 -8.57 -0.49
N ALA A 241 0.61 -8.87 0.69
CA ALA A 241 0.76 -10.19 1.31
C ALA A 241 0.26 -11.31 0.38
N ALA A 242 -0.94 -11.16 -0.19
CA ALA A 242 -1.51 -12.13 -1.12
C ALA A 242 -0.68 -12.27 -2.41
N LEU A 243 -0.19 -11.16 -2.99
CA LEU A 243 0.69 -11.18 -4.17
C LEU A 243 2.02 -11.90 -3.90
N LEU A 244 2.62 -11.68 -2.74
CA LEU A 244 3.87 -12.33 -2.33
C LEU A 244 3.68 -13.84 -2.13
N GLU A 245 2.55 -14.24 -1.54
CA GLU A 245 2.20 -15.65 -1.37
C GLU A 245 1.91 -16.33 -2.71
N MET A 246 1.15 -15.67 -3.58
CA MET A 246 0.89 -16.16 -4.94
C MET A 246 2.18 -16.37 -5.73
N ARG A 247 3.17 -15.48 -5.57
CA ARG A 247 4.50 -15.64 -6.19
C ARG A 247 5.22 -16.89 -5.69
N ARG A 248 5.20 -17.17 -4.38
CA ARG A 248 5.79 -18.40 -3.81
C ARG A 248 5.15 -19.67 -4.36
N ASP A 249 3.82 -19.66 -4.54
CA ASP A 249 3.11 -20.80 -5.12
C ASP A 249 3.39 -20.95 -6.63
N VAL A 250 3.57 -19.86 -7.36
CA VAL A 250 4.02 -19.89 -8.76
C VAL A 250 5.45 -20.42 -8.91
N GLU A 251 6.38 -20.02 -8.03
CA GLU A 251 7.73 -20.58 -7.99
C GLU A 251 7.69 -22.10 -7.72
N SER A 252 6.79 -22.54 -6.83
CA SER A 252 6.57 -23.97 -6.55
C SER A 252 6.05 -24.73 -7.79
N HIS A 253 5.13 -24.14 -8.54
CA HIS A 253 4.68 -24.68 -9.83
C HIS A 253 5.84 -24.81 -10.84
N GLU A 254 6.72 -23.81 -10.90
CA GLU A 254 7.85 -23.79 -11.83
C GLU A 254 8.79 -24.98 -11.61
N ILE A 255 9.14 -25.24 -10.35
CA ILE A 255 10.00 -26.36 -9.95
C ILE A 255 9.39 -27.69 -10.39
N LEU A 256 8.08 -27.87 -10.18
CA LEU A 256 7.37 -29.09 -10.58
C LEU A 256 7.40 -29.29 -12.11
N VAL A 257 7.10 -28.24 -12.89
CA VAL A 257 7.10 -28.32 -14.36
C VAL A 257 8.50 -28.59 -14.90
N ARG A 258 9.54 -27.95 -14.35
CA ARG A 258 10.93 -28.19 -14.78
C ARG A 258 11.38 -29.62 -14.50
N ARG A 259 11.08 -30.14 -13.29
CA ARG A 259 11.40 -31.53 -12.93
C ARG A 259 10.71 -32.54 -13.85
N TRP A 260 9.45 -32.27 -14.19
CA TRP A 260 8.71 -33.10 -15.13
C TRP A 260 9.31 -33.05 -16.54
N GLY A 261 9.55 -31.85 -17.09
CA GLY A 261 10.14 -31.70 -18.42
C GLY A 261 11.52 -32.38 -18.56
N ALA A 262 12.34 -32.36 -17.51
CA ALA A 262 13.62 -33.06 -17.48
C ALA A 262 13.46 -34.59 -17.53
N ALA A 263 12.52 -35.15 -16.76
CA ALA A 263 12.25 -36.58 -16.75
C ALA A 263 11.77 -37.10 -18.13
N GLU A 264 10.92 -36.33 -18.81
CA GLU A 264 10.41 -36.68 -20.15
C GLU A 264 11.51 -36.64 -21.21
N ALA A 265 12.42 -35.65 -21.13
CA ALA A 265 13.56 -35.57 -22.02
C ALA A 265 14.51 -36.77 -21.85
N GLU A 266 14.75 -37.20 -20.60
CA GLU A 266 15.57 -38.36 -20.30
C GLU A 266 14.92 -39.67 -20.77
N ALA A 267 13.62 -39.85 -20.56
CA ALA A 267 12.87 -41.01 -21.05
C ALA A 267 12.93 -41.11 -22.58
N SER A 268 12.68 -40.00 -23.28
CA SER A 268 12.75 -39.93 -24.74
C SER A 268 14.16 -40.28 -25.27
N ALA A 269 15.21 -39.83 -24.58
CA ALA A 269 16.60 -40.15 -24.94
C ALA A 269 16.92 -41.65 -24.75
N ARG A 270 16.40 -42.28 -23.69
CA ARG A 270 16.58 -43.72 -23.44
C ARG A 270 15.87 -44.58 -24.49
N GLU A 271 14.65 -44.23 -24.86
CA GLU A 271 13.90 -44.95 -25.91
C GLU A 271 14.59 -44.85 -27.27
N ALA A 272 15.11 -43.66 -27.61
CA ALA A 272 15.87 -43.46 -28.85
C ALA A 272 17.15 -44.31 -28.88
N ALA A 273 17.84 -44.46 -27.73
CA ALA A 273 19.03 -45.28 -27.61
C ALA A 273 18.77 -46.80 -27.66
N GLN A 274 17.56 -47.25 -27.33
CA GLN A 274 17.16 -48.67 -27.41
C GLN A 274 16.62 -49.09 -28.78
N SER A 275 16.25 -48.11 -29.62
CA SER A 275 15.65 -48.33 -30.93
C SER A 275 16.63 -48.18 -32.11
N GLY A 276 17.89 -47.83 -31.83
CA GLY A 276 18.97 -47.70 -32.82
C GLY A 276 20.05 -48.75 -32.62
#